data_AF-R6Y0Y1-F1
#
_entry.id   AF-R6Y0Y1-F1
#
_cell.length_a   1.000
_cell.length_b   1.000
_cell.length_c   1.000
_cell.angle_alpha   90.00
_cell.angle_beta   90.00
_cell.angle_gamma   90.00
#
_symmetry.space_group_name_H-M   'P 1'
#
loop_
_entity.id
_entity.type
_entity.pdbx_description
1 polymer ?
#
loop_
_entity_poly.entity_id
_entity_poly.type
_entity_poly.pdbx_seq_one_letter_code
_entity_poly.pdbx_strand_id
1 'polypeptide(L)'
;MKRDGVYRFNLQFPADTQEHIRVGEVLERLGKRKSSLVVAALAEYLDRNPQWETPEVRVKIEQQSAMSREKLEELVRRLVEEKLASLPVSSQEADPAVEEELDSDISQMLENLELFQS
;
A
#
# COMPACT_ATOMS: atom_id res chain seq x y z
N MET A 1 43.52 8.80 -2.92
CA MET A 1 44.15 10.11 -2.60
C MET A 1 44.64 10.76 -3.89
N LYS A 2 44.32 12.05 -4.10
CA LYS A 2 44.80 12.84 -5.23
C LYS A 2 46.32 13.04 -5.08
N ARG A 3 47.12 12.64 -6.08
CA ARG A 3 48.56 12.90 -6.13
C ARG A 3 48.86 13.74 -7.36
N ASP A 4 49.58 14.84 -7.18
CA ASP A 4 50.01 15.74 -8.27
C ASP A 4 48.84 16.25 -9.15
N GLY A 5 47.69 16.52 -8.54
CA GLY A 5 46.52 16.96 -9.29
C GLY A 5 45.71 15.84 -9.96
N VAL A 6 46.20 14.61 -9.96
CA VAL A 6 45.63 13.48 -10.70
C VAL A 6 45.06 12.43 -9.74
N TYR A 7 43.88 11.91 -10.08
CA TYR A 7 43.32 10.72 -9.45
C TYR A 7 43.77 9.47 -10.21
N ARG A 8 44.31 8.49 -9.48
CA ARG A 8 44.70 7.18 -10.03
C ARG A 8 43.95 6.09 -9.28
N PHE A 9 43.21 5.27 -10.02
CA PHE A 9 42.47 4.13 -9.53
C PHE A 9 42.77 2.92 -10.42
N ASN A 10 42.87 1.74 -9.82
CA ASN A 10 42.90 0.48 -10.55
C ASN A 10 41.47 -0.06 -10.60
N LEU A 11 40.98 -0.38 -11.80
CA LEU A 11 39.66 -0.95 -12.03
C LEU A 11 39.85 -2.34 -12.64
N GLN A 12 39.32 -3.36 -11.98
CA GLN A 12 39.31 -4.74 -12.45
C GLN A 12 37.93 -5.33 -12.13
N PHE A 13 37.35 -6.03 -13.09
CA PHE A 13 36.07 -6.73 -12.96
C PHE A 13 36.15 -8.07 -13.69
N PRO A 14 35.41 -9.10 -13.25
CA PRO A 14 35.43 -10.42 -13.86
C PRO A 14 34.80 -10.41 -15.26
N ALA A 15 35.27 -11.29 -16.15
CA ALA A 15 34.70 -11.50 -17.49
C ALA A 15 33.67 -12.66 -17.49
N ASP A 16 32.82 -12.69 -16.47
CA ASP A 16 31.84 -13.75 -16.20
C ASP A 16 30.49 -13.52 -16.88
N THR A 17 30.14 -12.26 -17.16
CA THR A 17 28.90 -11.89 -17.85
C THR A 17 29.17 -11.35 -19.25
N GLN A 18 28.20 -11.50 -20.16
CA GLN A 18 28.26 -10.91 -21.51
C GLN A 18 28.41 -9.38 -21.46
N GLU A 19 27.80 -8.74 -20.47
CA GLU A 19 27.95 -7.30 -20.23
C GLU A 19 29.40 -6.94 -19.89
N HIS A 20 30.00 -7.64 -18.91
CA HIS A 20 31.39 -7.41 -18.54
C HIS A 20 32.36 -7.68 -19.69
N ILE A 21 32.16 -8.76 -20.45
CA ILE A 21 32.99 -9.07 -21.63
C ILE A 21 32.90 -7.92 -22.64
N ARG A 22 31.69 -7.48 -22.98
CA ARG A 22 31.47 -6.39 -23.94
C ARG A 22 32.13 -5.08 -23.48
N VAL A 23 31.95 -4.71 -22.21
CA VAL A 23 32.56 -3.50 -21.63
C VAL A 23 34.09 -3.62 -21.64
N GLY A 24 34.61 -4.77 -21.23
CA GLY A 24 36.05 -5.08 -21.24
C GLY A 24 36.67 -4.90 -22.62
N GLU A 25 36.10 -5.52 -23.65
CA GLU A 25 36.59 -5.42 -25.03
C GLU A 25 36.59 -3.98 -25.56
N VAL A 26 35.53 -3.21 -25.27
CA VAL A 26 35.45 -1.80 -25.67
C VAL A 26 36.55 -0.99 -24.99
N LEU A 27 36.75 -1.19 -23.69
CA LEU A 27 37.81 -0.50 -22.94
C LEU A 27 39.20 -0.91 -23.46
N GLU A 28 39.46 -2.19 -23.73
CA GLU A 28 40.74 -2.63 -24.29
C GLU A 28 41.07 -1.95 -25.62
N ARG A 29 40.10 -1.91 -26.55
CA ARG A 29 40.24 -1.25 -27.86
C ARG A 29 40.53 0.25 -27.74
N LEU A 30 40.07 0.91 -26.68
CA LEU A 30 40.24 2.36 -26.47
C LEU A 30 41.62 2.77 -25.97
N GLY A 31 42.47 1.85 -25.52
CA GLY A 31 43.86 2.16 -25.15
C GLY A 31 43.96 3.28 -24.10
N LYS A 32 44.68 4.37 -24.40
CA LYS A 32 44.87 5.51 -23.48
C LYS A 32 43.59 6.33 -23.22
N ARG A 33 42.53 6.15 -24.02
CA ARG A 33 41.27 6.90 -23.89
C ARG A 33 40.27 6.26 -22.92
N LYS A 34 40.60 5.09 -22.36
CA LYS A 34 39.79 4.38 -21.36
C LYS A 34 39.36 5.28 -20.20
N SER A 35 40.32 5.96 -19.57
CA SER A 35 40.06 6.81 -18.41
C SER A 35 39.11 7.95 -18.74
N SER A 36 39.25 8.57 -19.92
CA SER A 36 38.36 9.64 -20.36
C SER A 36 36.92 9.15 -20.55
N LEU A 37 36.73 7.96 -21.14
CA LEU A 37 35.39 7.39 -21.31
C LEU A 37 34.76 7.03 -19.96
N VAL A 38 35.51 6.35 -19.09
CA VAL A 38 35.02 5.92 -17.77
C VAL A 38 34.64 7.13 -16.92
N VAL A 39 35.45 8.19 -16.92
CA VAL A 39 35.14 9.42 -16.18
C VAL A 39 33.89 10.11 -16.74
N ALA A 40 33.74 10.19 -18.07
CA ALA A 40 32.55 10.80 -18.68
C ALA A 40 31.28 9.99 -18.38
N ALA A 41 31.33 8.67 -18.54
CA ALA A 41 30.20 7.80 -18.24
C ALA A 41 29.82 7.82 -16.75
N LEU A 42 30.83 7.86 -15.86
CA LEU A 42 30.58 7.97 -14.42
C LEU A 42 29.96 9.33 -14.06
N ALA A 43 30.43 10.43 -14.65
CA ALA A 43 29.82 11.74 -14.43
C ALA A 43 28.34 11.75 -14.86
N GLU A 44 28.04 11.24 -16.05
CA GLU A 44 26.67 11.12 -16.57
C GLU A 44 25.79 10.17 -15.72
N TYR A 45 26.41 9.18 -15.07
CA TYR A 45 25.73 8.29 -14.14
C TYR A 45 25.43 8.99 -12.80
N LEU A 46 26.36 9.78 -12.28
CA LEU A 46 26.18 10.57 -11.05
C LEU A 46 25.11 11.65 -11.23
N ASP A 47 25.07 12.33 -12.38
CA ASP A 47 24.01 13.29 -12.71
C ASP A 47 22.60 12.68 -12.63
N ARG A 48 22.47 11.38 -12.97
CA ARG A 48 21.20 10.63 -12.87
C ARG A 48 20.96 10.00 -11.52
N ASN A 49 22.00 9.81 -10.71
CA ASN A 49 21.94 9.15 -9.41
C ASN A 49 22.66 9.99 -8.34
N PRO A 50 22.13 11.18 -7.97
CA PRO A 50 22.79 12.09 -7.04
C PRO A 50 23.04 11.50 -5.65
N GLN A 51 22.33 10.42 -5.31
CA GLN A 51 22.48 9.69 -4.04
C GLN A 51 23.91 9.20 -3.75
N TRP A 52 24.75 9.03 -4.78
CA TRP A 52 26.14 8.60 -4.62
C TRP A 52 27.10 9.75 -4.26
N GLU A 53 26.70 11.00 -4.49
CA GLU A 53 27.45 12.19 -4.10
C GLU A 53 27.00 12.76 -2.75
N THR A 54 25.74 12.51 -2.36
CA THR A 54 25.26 12.90 -1.04
C THR A 54 25.85 11.97 0.02
N PRO A 55 26.58 12.48 1.03
CA PRO A 55 27.00 11.68 2.17
C PRO A 55 25.75 11.08 2.84
N GLU A 56 25.79 9.79 3.18
CA GLU A 56 24.66 8.99 3.69
C GLU A 56 23.79 9.75 4.70
N VAL A 57 22.77 10.46 4.22
CA VAL A 57 21.70 10.95 5.09
C VAL A 57 20.83 9.74 5.34
N ARG A 58 21.01 9.11 6.51
CA ARG A 58 20.08 8.07 7.01
C ARG A 58 18.72 8.73 7.22
N VAL A 59 17.90 8.81 6.17
CA VAL A 59 16.52 9.27 6.28
C VAL A 59 15.72 8.13 6.88
N LYS A 60 15.52 8.20 8.20
CA LYS A 60 14.56 7.36 8.91
C LYS A 60 13.18 7.90 8.56
N ILE A 61 12.50 7.28 7.59
CA ILE A 61 11.11 7.61 7.27
C ILE A 61 10.26 7.08 8.41
N GLU A 62 10.11 7.88 9.47
CA GLU A 62 9.07 7.67 10.46
C GLU A 62 7.76 8.12 9.80
N GLN A 63 7.08 7.16 9.18
CA GLN A 63 5.70 7.34 8.74
C GLN A 63 4.86 7.59 9.99
N GLN A 64 4.70 8.87 10.36
CA GLN A 64 3.64 9.26 11.26
C GLN A 64 2.34 9.02 10.50
N SER A 65 1.68 7.90 10.79
CA SER A 65 0.32 7.62 10.35
C SER A 65 -0.51 8.87 10.63
N ALA A 66 -0.87 9.63 9.58
CA ALA A 66 -1.44 10.97 9.67
C ALA A 66 -2.90 10.99 10.16
N MET A 67 -3.32 9.96 10.91
CA MET A 67 -4.65 9.80 11.46
C MET A 67 -4.49 9.35 12.91
N SER A 68 -4.73 10.26 13.85
CA SER A 68 -4.93 9.86 15.25
C SER A 68 -6.15 8.96 15.34
N ARG A 69 -6.14 8.00 16.26
CA ARG A 69 -7.27 7.09 16.52
C ARG A 69 -8.59 7.85 16.70
N GLU A 70 -8.53 9.01 17.33
CA GLU A 70 -9.67 9.92 17.54
C GLU A 70 -10.31 10.37 16.21
N LYS A 71 -9.50 10.80 15.23
CA LYS A 71 -10.01 11.21 13.90
C LYS A 71 -10.61 10.03 13.14
N LEU A 72 -10.04 8.84 13.30
CA LEU A 72 -10.59 7.62 12.70
C LEU A 72 -11.96 7.28 13.31
N GLU A 73 -12.08 7.36 14.63
CA GLU A 73 -13.35 7.09 15.34
C GLU A 73 -14.44 8.10 14.96
N GLU A 74 -14.10 9.37 14.80
CA GLU A 74 -15.03 10.41 14.33
C GLU A 74 -15.53 10.12 12.90
N LEU A 75 -14.62 9.73 11.99
CA LEU A 75 -14.97 9.38 10.62
C LEU A 75 -15.86 8.15 10.54
N VAL A 76 -15.56 7.13 11.34
CA VAL A 76 -16.38 5.90 11.42
C VAL A 76 -17.77 6.22 11.97
N ARG A 77 -17.87 7.03 13.03
CA ARG A 77 -19.17 7.42 13.59
C ARG A 77 -20.02 8.15 12.56
N ARG A 78 -19.43 9.12 11.85
CA ARG A 78 -20.11 9.87 10.78
C ARG A 78 -20.62 8.97 9.67
N LEU A 79 -19.78 8.02 9.23
CA LEU A 79 -20.14 7.07 8.17
C LEU A 79 -21.31 6.15 8.60
N VAL A 80 -21.29 5.68 9.85
CA VAL A 80 -22.36 4.83 10.40
C VAL A 80 -23.66 5.61 10.53
N GLU A 81 -23.62 6.84 11.04
CA GLU A 81 -24.80 7.72 11.13
C GLU A 81 -25.41 7.99 9.75
N GLU A 82 -24.58 8.31 8.76
CA GLU A 82 -25.04 8.52 7.38
C GLU A 82 -25.66 7.25 6.78
N LYS A 83 -25.05 6.08 7.05
CA LYS A 83 -25.60 4.80 6.58
C LYS A 83 -26.92 4.45 7.25
N LEU A 84 -27.02 4.62 8.58
CA LEU A 84 -28.26 4.42 9.33
C LEU A 84 -29.36 5.40 8.91
N ALA A 85 -29.03 6.65 8.58
CA ALA A 85 -29.99 7.61 8.04
C ALA A 85 -30.44 7.26 6.60
N SER A 86 -29.56 6.64 5.81
CA SER A 86 -29.86 6.19 4.44
C SER A 86 -30.59 4.84 4.36
N LEU A 87 -30.64 4.10 5.47
CA LEU A 87 -31.42 2.87 5.58
C LEU A 87 -32.90 3.29 5.67
N PRO A 88 -33.78 2.86 4.72
CA PRO A 88 -35.20 2.95 4.99
C PRO A 88 -35.44 2.13 6.25
N VAL A 89 -35.92 2.79 7.31
CA VAL A 89 -36.49 2.11 8.45
C VAL A 89 -37.69 1.36 7.88
N SER A 90 -37.48 0.10 7.51
CA SER A 90 -38.58 -0.84 7.36
C SER A 90 -39.10 -1.08 8.77
N SER A 91 -39.80 -0.09 9.31
CA SER A 91 -40.86 -0.35 10.26
C SER A 91 -41.80 -1.27 9.51
N GLN A 92 -41.65 -2.59 9.72
CA GLN A 92 -42.84 -3.40 9.78
C GLN A 92 -43.64 -2.81 10.95
N GLU A 93 -44.42 -1.78 10.65
CA GLU A 93 -45.67 -1.59 11.37
C GLU A 93 -46.38 -2.92 11.20
N ALA A 94 -46.51 -3.67 12.31
CA ALA A 94 -47.45 -4.76 12.36
C ALA A 94 -48.79 -4.14 11.98
N ASP A 95 -49.28 -4.48 10.78
CA ASP A 95 -50.63 -4.11 10.38
C ASP A 95 -51.55 -4.66 11.47
N PRO A 96 -52.32 -3.85 12.20
CA PRO A 96 -53.12 -4.31 13.33
C PRO A 96 -54.16 -5.37 12.92
N ALA A 97 -54.44 -5.49 11.62
CA ALA A 97 -55.26 -6.56 11.06
C ALA A 97 -54.60 -7.95 11.15
N VAL A 98 -53.26 -8.05 11.11
CA VAL A 98 -52.54 -9.33 11.16
C VAL A 98 -52.40 -9.82 12.60
N GLU A 99 -52.28 -8.91 13.58
CA GLU A 99 -52.26 -9.26 15.00
C GLU A 99 -53.63 -9.78 15.47
N GLU A 100 -54.74 -9.18 15.04
CA GLU A 100 -56.09 -9.69 15.39
C GLU A 100 -56.40 -11.05 14.75
N GLU A 101 -55.93 -11.31 13.52
CA GLU A 101 -56.10 -12.62 12.86
C GLU A 101 -55.35 -13.73 13.63
N LEU A 102 -54.12 -13.45 14.06
CA LEU A 102 -53.30 -14.39 14.83
C LEU A 102 -53.91 -14.69 16.21
N ASP A 103 -54.43 -13.69 16.91
CA ASP A 103 -55.08 -13.89 18.21
C ASP A 103 -56.41 -14.66 18.09
N SER A 104 -57.16 -14.44 17.00
CA SER A 104 -58.36 -15.22 16.68
C SER A 104 -58.03 -16.69 16.42
N ASP A 105 -57.02 -16.96 15.59
CA ASP A 105 -56.60 -18.31 15.25
C ASP A 105 -56.09 -19.09 16.48
N ILE A 106 -55.31 -18.43 17.34
CA ILE A 106 -54.83 -19.03 18.60
C ILE A 106 -56.03 -19.33 19.53
N SER A 107 -57.00 -18.42 19.62
CA SER A 107 -58.20 -18.61 20.44
C SER A 107 -59.03 -19.81 19.96
N GLN A 108 -59.20 -19.99 18.64
CA GLN A 108 -59.88 -21.16 18.08
C GLN A 108 -59.12 -22.47 18.36
N MET A 109 -57.79 -22.46 18.29
CA MET A 109 -57.00 -23.65 18.61
C MET A 109 -57.15 -24.08 20.08
N LEU A 110 -57.29 -23.12 21.00
CA LEU A 110 -57.51 -23.38 22.42
C LEU A 110 -58.91 -23.91 22.71
N GLU A 111 -59.95 -23.36 22.07
CA GLU A 111 -61.33 -23.85 22.20
C GLU A 111 -61.45 -25.32 21.71
N ASN A 112 -60.75 -25.65 20.63
CA ASN A 112 -60.69 -27.02 20.12
C ASN A 112 -60.01 -28.01 21.10
N LEU A 113 -59.11 -27.53 21.98
CA LEU A 113 -58.47 -28.37 23.00
C LEU A 113 -59.41 -28.65 24.18
N GLU A 114 -60.34 -27.74 24.50
CA GLU A 114 -61.35 -27.95 25.54
C GLU A 114 -62.36 -29.05 25.17
N LEU A 115 -62.64 -29.23 23.88
CA LEU A 115 -63.48 -30.32 23.36
C LEU A 115 -62.94 -31.72 23.64
N PHE A 116 -61.64 -31.88 23.91
CA PHE A 116 -61.03 -33.18 24.26
C PHE A 116 -60.98 -33.45 25.77
N GLN A 117 -61.48 -32.53 26.61
CA GLN A 117 -61.52 -32.69 28.07
C GLN A 117 -62.87 -33.19 28.60
N SER A 118 -63.81 -33.58 27.72
CA SER A 118 -65.09 -34.22 28.06
C SER A 118 -65.14 -35.70 27.66
#